data_AF-A0A6H2H495-F1
#
_entry.id   AF-A0A6H2H495-F1
#
_cell.length_a   1.000
_cell.length_b   1.000
_cell.length_c   1.000
_cell.angle_alpha   90.00
_cell.angle_beta   90.00
_cell.angle_gamma   90.00
#
_symmetry.space_group_name_H-M   'P 1'
#
loop_
_entity.id
_entity.type
_entity.pdbx_description
1 polymer ?
#
loop_
_entity_poly.entity_id
_entity_poly.type
_entity_poly.pdbx_seq_one_letter_code
_entity_poly.pdbx_strand_id
1 'polypeptide(L)'
;MGQNVFIAGSIPELGSWDAAKAVGPGSSAAYPTWTVTARLPVGASIQFKAIKKDGAGAAVWESGANRTYTVSASNPTVSFSFRL
;
A
#
# COMPACT_ATOMS: atom_id res chain seq x y z
N MET A 1 14.28 7.78 -14.05
CA MET A 1 12.83 7.64 -13.82
C MET A 1 12.63 6.86 -12.53
N GLY A 2 11.90 7.40 -11.56
CA GLY A 2 11.71 6.76 -10.25
C GLY A 2 10.50 5.82 -10.27
N GLN A 3 10.66 4.61 -9.75
CA GLN A 3 9.55 3.70 -9.46
C GLN A 3 9.09 3.93 -8.04
N ASN A 4 7.83 4.33 -7.87
CA ASN A 4 7.24 4.56 -6.57
C ASN A 4 6.18 3.51 -6.29
N VAL A 5 6.25 2.88 -5.12
CA VAL A 5 5.25 1.90 -4.69
C VAL A 5 4.24 2.59 -3.78
N PHE A 6 2.97 2.31 -4.01
CA PHE A 6 1.83 2.79 -3.24
C PHE A 6 0.99 1.58 -2.82
N ILE A 7 0.06 1.77 -1.89
CA ILE A 7 -0.94 0.77 -1.53
C ILE A 7 -2.34 1.35 -1.70
N ALA A 8 -3.25 0.58 -2.27
CA ALA A 8 -4.67 0.90 -2.26
C ALA A 8 -5.46 -0.27 -1.70
N GLY A 9 -6.59 0.01 -1.07
CA GLY A 9 -7.37 -1.02 -0.39
C GLY A 9 -8.82 -0.65 -0.21
N SER A 10 -9.56 -1.54 0.44
CA SER A 10 -11.02 -1.48 0.56
C SER A 10 -11.55 -0.36 1.44
N ILE A 11 -10.72 0.23 2.30
CA ILE A 11 -11.14 1.29 3.21
C ILE A 11 -10.75 2.68 2.69
N PRO A 12 -11.47 3.74 3.11
CA PRO A 12 -11.17 5.12 2.70
C PRO A 12 -9.74 5.57 3.00
N GLU A 13 -9.16 5.11 4.11
CA GLU A 13 -7.79 5.38 4.53
C GLU A 13 -6.75 4.81 3.56
N LEU A 14 -7.15 3.81 2.76
CA LEU A 14 -6.37 3.23 1.66
C LEU A 14 -6.92 3.61 0.28
N GLY A 15 -7.75 4.65 0.19
CA GLY A 15 -8.28 5.17 -1.05
C GLY A 15 -9.46 4.40 -1.65
N SER A 16 -10.02 3.38 -0.97
CA SER A 16 -11.19 2.63 -1.44
C SER A 16 -11.03 2.08 -2.87
N TRP A 17 -9.89 1.44 -3.15
CA TRP A 17 -9.44 0.93 -4.46
C TRP A 17 -9.16 2.00 -5.54
N ASP A 18 -9.21 3.29 -5.19
CA ASP A 18 -8.80 4.37 -6.06
C ASP A 18 -7.26 4.51 -6.07
N ALA A 19 -6.64 4.18 -7.21
CA ALA A 19 -5.20 4.32 -7.39
C ALA A 19 -4.72 5.77 -7.23
N ALA A 20 -5.55 6.78 -7.53
CA ALA A 20 -5.20 8.18 -7.34
C ALA A 20 -5.10 8.57 -5.86
N LYS A 21 -5.89 7.89 -5.00
CA LYS A 21 -5.90 8.07 -3.53
C LYS A 21 -5.08 7.04 -2.76
N ALA A 22 -4.26 6.25 -3.47
CA ALA A 22 -3.40 5.25 -2.88
C ALA A 22 -2.37 5.89 -1.92
N VAL A 23 -2.09 5.21 -0.81
CA VAL A 23 -1.16 5.66 0.22
C VAL A 23 0.29 5.38 -0.19
N GLY A 24 1.15 6.38 -0.07
CA GLY A 24 2.57 6.31 -0.42
C GLY A 24 3.16 7.70 -0.68
N PRO A 25 4.33 7.81 -1.33
CA PRO A 25 5.15 6.72 -1.85
C PRO A 25 5.84 5.92 -0.72
N GLY A 26 6.02 4.62 -0.93
CA GLY A 26 6.79 3.75 -0.07
C GLY A 26 8.29 4.04 -0.16
N SER A 27 8.98 3.87 0.96
CA SER A 27 10.43 4.00 1.03
C SER A 27 11.09 2.81 0.34
N SER A 28 11.99 3.08 -0.60
CA SER A 28 12.85 2.09 -1.27
C SER A 28 14.26 2.03 -0.64
N ALA A 29 14.41 2.49 0.61
CA ALA A 29 15.71 2.56 1.28
C ALA A 29 16.40 1.18 1.44
N ALA A 30 15.62 0.10 1.43
CA ALA A 30 16.10 -1.28 1.52
C ALA A 30 15.84 -2.07 0.21
N TYR A 31 16.10 -1.45 -0.95
CA TYR A 31 15.91 -2.06 -2.26
C TYR A 31 16.49 -3.50 -2.32
N PRO A 32 15.76 -4.50 -2.86
CA PRO A 32 14.51 -4.42 -3.64
C PRO A 32 13.23 -4.52 -2.79
N THR A 33 13.26 -4.08 -1.54
CA THR A 33 12.08 -4.02 -0.67
C THR A 33 11.57 -2.59 -0.57
N TRP A 34 10.27 -2.41 -0.81
CA TRP A 34 9.56 -1.16 -0.59
C TRP A 34 8.70 -1.25 0.66
N THR A 35 8.80 -0.26 1.54
CA THR A 35 8.01 -0.19 2.77
C THR A 35 7.04 0.97 2.70
N VAL A 36 5.74 0.68 2.81
CA VAL A 36 4.68 1.68 2.91
C VAL A 36 4.09 1.65 4.31
N THR A 37 4.05 2.80 4.96
CA THR A 37 3.46 2.94 6.29
C THR A 37 2.14 3.70 6.20
N ALA A 38 1.07 3.12 6.73
CA ALA A 38 -0.26 3.71 6.74
C ALA A 38 -0.85 3.69 8.14
N ARG A 39 -1.68 4.69 8.46
CA ARG A 39 -2.48 4.72 9.68
C ARG A 39 -3.85 4.12 9.38
N LEU A 40 -4.20 3.04 10.05
CA LEU A 40 -5.42 2.28 9.81
C LEU A 40 -6.23 2.13 11.11
N PRO A 41 -7.57 2.05 11.00
CA PRO A 41 -8.43 1.85 12.16
C PRO A 41 -8.16 0.48 12.80
N VAL A 42 -7.93 0.50 14.11
CA VAL A 42 -7.71 -0.70 14.92
C VAL A 42 -8.96 -1.59 14.91
N GLY A 43 -8.77 -2.89 14.77
CA GLY A 43 -9.84 -3.88 14.69
C GLY A 43 -10.47 -4.01 13.30
N ALA A 44 -10.07 -3.19 12.32
CA ALA A 44 -10.57 -3.30 10.96
C ALA A 44 -9.86 -4.43 10.20
N SER A 45 -10.66 -5.27 9.55
CA SER A 45 -10.19 -6.19 8.52
C SER A 45 -10.23 -5.48 7.17
N ILE A 46 -9.07 -5.37 6.53
CA ILE A 46 -8.89 -4.64 5.28
C ILE A 46 -8.37 -5.57 4.18
N GLN A 47 -8.74 -5.25 2.94
CA GLN A 47 -8.10 -5.81 1.77
C GLN A 47 -7.28 -4.72 1.08
N PHE A 48 -6.10 -5.04 0.60
CA PHE A 48 -5.21 -4.09 -0.06
C PHE A 48 -4.34 -4.77 -1.12
N LYS A 49 -3.82 -3.96 -2.04
CA LYS A 49 -2.80 -4.35 -3.02
C LYS A 49 -1.77 -3.25 -3.18
N ALA A 50 -0.56 -3.63 -3.54
CA ALA A 50 0.45 -2.67 -3.94
C ALA A 50 0.21 -2.20 -5.39
N ILE A 51 0.59 -0.95 -5.64
CA ILE A 51 0.54 -0.29 -6.94
C ILE A 51 1.92 0.31 -7.20
N LYS A 52 2.56 -0.09 -8.29
CA LYS A 52 3.76 0.58 -8.79
C LYS A 52 3.34 1.70 -9.74
N LYS A 53 3.66 2.95 -9.39
CA LYS A 53 3.51 4.09 -10.29
C LYS A 53 4.85 4.48 -10.87
N ASP A 54 4.88 4.71 -12.18
CA ASP A 54 6.01 5.33 -12.85
C ASP A 54 5.90 6.87 -12.86
N GLY A 55 6.96 7.55 -13.29
CA GLY A 55 6.98 9.00 -13.43
C GLY A 55 6.05 9.55 -14.53
N ALA A 56 5.43 8.70 -15.33
CA ALA A 56 4.44 9.06 -16.35
C ALA A 56 2.99 8.93 -15.83
N GLY A 57 2.80 8.46 -14.60
CA GLY A 57 1.50 8.30 -13.95
C GLY A 57 0.82 6.96 -14.22
N ALA A 58 1.48 6.02 -14.91
CA ALA A 58 0.92 4.68 -15.12
C ALA A 58 0.97 3.88 -13.81
N ALA A 59 -0.21 3.45 -13.34
CA ALA A 59 -0.38 2.64 -12.14
C ALA A 59 -0.49 1.16 -12.50
N VAL A 60 0.53 0.37 -12.15
CA VAL A 60 0.56 -1.08 -12.32
C VAL A 60 0.26 -1.74 -10.98
N TRP A 61 -0.81 -2.52 -10.90
CA TRP A 61 -1.17 -3.24 -9.70
C TRP A 61 -0.31 -4.50 -9.52
N GLU A 62 -0.05 -4.88 -8.27
CA GLU A 62 0.54 -6.17 -7.93
C GLU A 62 -0.24 -7.32 -8.59
N SER A 63 0.44 -8.35 -9.08
CA SER A 63 -0.22 -9.53 -9.63
C SER A 63 -0.76 -10.44 -8.51
N GLY A 64 -1.81 -11.21 -8.82
CA GLY A 64 -2.42 -12.12 -7.85
C GLY A 64 -3.58 -11.52 -7.02
N ALA A 65 -3.96 -12.26 -5.98
CA ALA A 65 -5.11 -11.96 -5.14
C ALA A 65 -4.89 -10.74 -4.23
N ASN A 66 -5.98 -10.15 -3.75
CA ASN A 66 -5.93 -9.08 -2.76
C ASN A 66 -5.28 -9.61 -1.47
N ARG A 67 -4.36 -8.83 -0.89
CA ARG A 67 -3.82 -9.12 0.44
C ARG A 67 -4.85 -8.73 1.49
N THR A 68 -5.05 -9.57 2.50
CA THR A 68 -5.89 -9.26 3.66
C THR A 68 -5.01 -8.94 4.86
N TYR A 69 -5.43 -7.95 5.66
CA TYR A 69 -4.77 -7.64 6.92
C TYR A 69 -5.81 -7.21 7.94
N THR A 70 -5.68 -7.73 9.16
CA THR A 70 -6.49 -7.31 10.29
C THR A 70 -5.63 -6.49 11.23
N VAL A 71 -6.03 -5.24 11.45
CA VAL A 71 -5.28 -4.30 12.28
C VAL A 71 -5.46 -4.70 13.75
N SER A 72 -4.48 -5.38 14.33
CA SER A 72 -4.53 -5.77 15.75
C SER A 72 -4.13 -4.61 16.68
N ALA A 73 -4.91 -4.45 17.75
CA ALA A 73 -4.91 -3.28 18.62
C ALA A 73 -3.65 -3.14 19.47
N SER A 74 -2.69 -2.34 19.02
CA SER A 74 -1.73 -1.66 19.90
C SER A 74 -1.13 -0.41 19.24
N ASN A 75 -1.08 -0.38 17.91
CA ASN A 75 -0.60 0.77 17.15
C ASN A 75 -1.44 0.95 15.87
N PRO A 76 -2.05 2.13 15.62
CA PRO A 76 -2.76 2.38 14.36
C PRO A 76 -1.81 2.43 13.15
N THR A 77 -0.50 2.47 13.37
CA THR A 77 0.51 2.55 12.31
C THR A 77 0.93 1.15 11.87
N VAL A 78 0.62 0.80 10.62
CA VAL A 78 0.98 -0.50 10.01
C VAL A 78 1.98 -0.26 8.88
N SER A 79 3.07 -1.02 8.88
CA SER A 79 4.07 -1.01 7.81
C SER A 79 3.94 -2.26 6.95
N PHE A 80 3.73 -2.08 5.66
CA PHE A 80 3.64 -3.13 4.66
C PHE A 80 4.91 -3.15 3.81
N SER A 81 5.53 -4.31 3.70
CA SER A 81 6.73 -4.51 2.89
C SER A 81 6.39 -5.31 1.63
N PHE A 82 6.85 -4.80 0.48
CA PHE A 82 6.63 -5.40 -0.84
C PHE A 82 7.95 -5.62 -1.56
N ARG A 83 8.03 -6.70 -2.32
CA ARG A 83 9.12 -6.99 -3.26
C ARG A 83 8.45 -7.16 -4.64
N LEU A 84 8.55 -6.13 -5.48
CA LEU A 84 7.89 -6.00 -6.78
C LEU A 84 8.90 -5.86 -7.92
#